data_AF-A0A7S3LFK8-F1
#
_entry.id   AF-A0A7S3LFK8-F1
#
_cell.length_a   1.000
_cell.length_b   1.000
_cell.length_c   1.000
_cell.angle_alpha   90.00
_cell.angle_beta   90.00
_cell.angle_gamma   90.00
#
_symmetry.space_group_name_H-M   'P 1'
#
loop_
_entity.id
_entity.type
_entity.pdbx_description
1 polymer ?
#
loop_
_entity_poly.entity_id
_entity_poly.type
_entity_poly.pdbx_seq_one_letter_code
_entity_poly.pdbx_strand_id
1 'polypeptide(L)'
;RMRKVVSAGSLSSLETDARSRDNRPQKQVAPISAEPDIIDALRDQVRDKLRNFVHSIKELLKDVDSSSNSRDMLDRLTFMASMENGFFWDDAYASDQLDDVSKNHTFKAVLKKIHGLMCMHPDEVEPKSKEVRRRLTFFVNSLFMDMPDAPSIHDMFSWNVLTPYYSEDVTYSKADLERRSDALGVSTLLYLQTLYKPDWHNFLERLGIKDEDKVWAKKYVDETRRWASIRAQTLSRTVNGMMYCEKALRLLANLERLDD
;
A
#
# COMPACT_ATOMS: atom_id res chain seq x y z
N ARG A 1 -49.11 -18.46 53.10
CA ARG A 1 -50.42 -19.13 53.30
C ARG A 1 -50.72 -19.93 52.02
N MET A 2 -50.63 -21.26 52.10
CA MET A 2 -51.05 -22.33 51.17
C MET A 2 -50.73 -22.27 49.65
N ARG A 3 -49.89 -23.23 49.21
CA ARG A 3 -49.87 -23.81 47.85
C ARG A 3 -51.14 -24.64 47.62
N LYS A 4 -51.59 -24.72 46.37
CA LYS A 4 -52.17 -25.94 45.78
C LYS A 4 -51.81 -26.04 44.30
N VAL A 5 -51.33 -27.23 43.93
CA VAL A 5 -51.05 -27.76 42.59
C VAL A 5 -52.13 -28.83 42.30
N VAL A 6 -52.14 -29.34 41.07
CA VAL A 6 -52.78 -30.60 40.57
C VAL A 6 -54.22 -30.36 40.07
N SER A 7 -54.71 -30.83 38.92
CA SER A 7 -54.36 -31.99 38.09
C SER A 7 -54.92 -31.89 36.66
N ALA A 8 -54.28 -32.62 35.74
CA ALA A 8 -54.78 -33.03 34.43
C ALA A 8 -55.85 -34.15 34.50
N GLY A 9 -56.57 -34.33 33.38
CA GLY A 9 -57.45 -35.49 33.10
C GLY A 9 -58.42 -35.15 31.95
N SER A 10 -58.02 -35.31 30.69
CA SER A 10 -58.22 -36.51 29.85
C SER A 10 -59.69 -36.77 29.48
N LEU A 11 -60.04 -36.63 28.19
CA LEU A 11 -60.49 -37.73 27.32
C LEU A 11 -61.04 -37.23 25.98
N SER A 12 -60.75 -38.06 24.99
CA SER A 12 -60.84 -37.90 23.54
C SER A 12 -62.19 -38.29 22.94
N SER A 13 -62.32 -37.92 21.66
CA SER A 13 -63.06 -38.59 20.57
C SER A 13 -64.57 -38.37 20.44
N LEU A 14 -64.96 -37.77 19.30
CA LEU A 14 -65.76 -38.47 18.28
C LEU A 14 -65.73 -37.69 16.95
N GLU A 15 -65.21 -38.36 15.92
CA GLU A 15 -65.27 -37.97 14.51
C GLU A 15 -66.71 -38.13 13.97
N THR A 16 -67.10 -37.34 12.95
CA THR A 16 -67.51 -37.84 11.61
C THR A 16 -68.06 -36.73 10.70
N ASP A 17 -67.36 -36.62 9.56
CA ASP A 17 -67.63 -36.13 8.21
C ASP A 17 -68.94 -35.45 7.71
N ALA A 18 -68.65 -34.40 6.91
CA ALA A 18 -69.17 -34.05 5.58
C ALA A 18 -70.54 -33.35 5.39
N ARG A 19 -70.51 -32.07 4.99
CA ARG A 19 -70.72 -31.60 3.60
C ARG A 19 -70.71 -30.06 3.48
N SER A 20 -70.23 -29.62 2.33
CA SER A 20 -69.83 -28.29 1.86
C SER A 20 -70.96 -27.29 1.59
N ARG A 21 -70.71 -25.99 1.86
CA ARG A 21 -70.89 -24.87 0.91
C ARG A 21 -70.52 -23.47 1.47
N ASP A 22 -69.69 -22.78 0.68
CA ASP A 22 -69.61 -21.33 0.39
C ASP A 22 -69.06 -20.27 1.38
N ASN A 23 -67.83 -19.82 1.04
CA ASN A 23 -67.45 -18.46 0.63
C ASN A 23 -67.63 -17.24 1.57
N ARG A 24 -66.56 -16.93 2.32
CA ARG A 24 -65.64 -15.75 2.21
C ARG A 24 -65.23 -15.18 3.58
N PRO A 25 -63.93 -14.85 3.78
CA PRO A 25 -63.35 -14.60 5.09
C PRO A 25 -63.44 -13.12 5.53
N GLN A 26 -63.77 -12.89 6.81
CA GLN A 26 -63.50 -11.64 7.51
C GLN A 26 -61.97 -11.48 7.67
N LYS A 27 -61.40 -10.45 7.03
CA LYS A 27 -60.02 -10.02 7.29
C LYS A 27 -59.92 -9.50 8.72
N GLN A 28 -59.29 -10.27 9.60
CA GLN A 28 -58.67 -9.71 10.80
C GLN A 28 -57.35 -9.05 10.38
N VAL A 29 -57.23 -7.76 10.67
CA VAL A 29 -56.03 -6.95 10.42
C VAL A 29 -54.95 -7.36 11.42
N ALA A 30 -53.80 -7.82 10.94
CA ALA A 30 -52.62 -8.07 11.74
C ALA A 30 -51.96 -6.72 12.16
N PRO A 31 -51.41 -6.60 13.39
CA PRO A 31 -50.78 -5.37 13.86
C PRO A 31 -49.48 -5.08 13.09
N ILE A 32 -49.36 -3.83 12.66
CA ILE A 32 -48.20 -3.25 11.96
C ILE A 32 -47.11 -2.95 13.01
N SER A 33 -46.08 -3.79 13.08
CA SER A 33 -44.73 -3.39 13.49
C SER A 33 -43.72 -4.47 13.05
N ALA A 34 -43.50 -4.59 11.74
CA ALA A 34 -42.27 -5.15 11.23
C ALA A 34 -41.52 -3.96 10.63
N GLU A 35 -40.43 -3.56 11.26
CA GLU A 35 -39.43 -2.74 10.56
C GLU A 35 -39.06 -3.48 9.27
N PRO A 36 -38.99 -2.81 8.12
CA PRO A 36 -38.75 -3.50 6.87
C PRO A 36 -37.36 -4.14 6.94
N ASP A 37 -37.30 -5.48 6.84
CA ASP A 37 -36.08 -6.21 6.56
C ASP A 37 -35.51 -5.64 5.25
N ILE A 38 -34.50 -4.77 5.36
CA ILE A 38 -33.79 -4.25 4.21
C ILE A 38 -32.90 -5.40 3.73
N ILE A 39 -33.45 -6.23 2.85
CA ILE A 39 -32.71 -7.26 2.12
C ILE A 39 -31.82 -6.53 1.12
N ASP A 40 -30.65 -6.11 1.59
CA ASP A 40 -29.60 -5.57 0.75
C ASP A 40 -28.74 -6.73 0.26
N ALA A 41 -29.11 -7.27 -0.90
CA ALA A 41 -28.39 -8.37 -1.56
C ALA A 41 -26.88 -8.09 -1.73
N LEU A 42 -26.47 -6.82 -1.79
CA LEU A 42 -25.06 -6.43 -1.87
C LEU A 42 -24.37 -6.56 -0.50
N ARG A 43 -25.04 -6.21 0.59
CA ARG A 43 -24.50 -6.39 1.96
C ARG A 43 -24.36 -7.87 2.31
N ASP A 44 -25.35 -8.67 1.97
CA ASP A 44 -25.30 -10.12 2.19
C ASP A 44 -24.14 -10.73 1.38
N GLN A 45 -23.97 -10.32 0.12
CA GLN A 45 -22.84 -10.77 -0.70
C GLN A 45 -21.46 -10.34 -0.13
N VAL A 46 -21.35 -9.13 0.43
CA VAL A 46 -20.11 -8.65 1.07
C VAL A 46 -19.84 -9.44 2.35
N ARG A 47 -20.87 -9.70 3.17
CA ARG A 47 -20.77 -10.48 4.40
C ARG A 47 -20.33 -11.91 4.12
N ASP A 48 -20.91 -12.55 3.11
CA ASP A 48 -20.54 -13.91 2.69
C ASP A 48 -19.10 -13.99 2.17
N LYS A 49 -18.69 -13.00 1.35
CA LYS A 49 -17.30 -12.92 0.88
C LYS A 49 -16.31 -12.70 2.03
N LEU A 50 -16.66 -11.85 3.00
CA LEU A 50 -15.84 -11.63 4.19
C LEU A 50 -15.77 -12.89 5.05
N ARG A 51 -16.89 -13.60 5.24
CA ARG A 51 -16.95 -14.88 5.96
C ARG A 51 -16.06 -15.93 5.29
N ASN A 52 -16.14 -16.07 3.97
CA ASN A 52 -15.30 -16.97 3.19
C ASN A 52 -13.81 -16.61 3.26
N PHE A 53 -13.48 -15.31 3.24
CA PHE A 53 -12.11 -14.83 3.43
C PHE A 53 -11.55 -15.18 4.81
N VAL A 54 -12.34 -14.94 5.87
CA VAL A 54 -11.97 -15.29 7.26
C VAL A 54 -11.77 -16.80 7.41
N HIS A 55 -12.63 -17.62 6.79
CA HIS A 55 -12.44 -19.08 6.78
C HIS A 55 -11.19 -19.51 6.03
N SER A 56 -10.87 -18.88 4.90
CA SER A 56 -9.66 -19.17 4.13
C SER A 56 -8.39 -18.82 4.92
N ILE A 57 -8.38 -17.68 5.63
CA ILE A 57 -7.27 -17.31 6.53
C ILE A 57 -7.15 -18.30 7.69
N LYS A 58 -8.28 -18.71 8.28
CA LYS A 58 -8.29 -19.68 9.38
C LYS A 58 -7.71 -21.03 8.94
N GLU A 59 -8.09 -21.55 7.78
CA GLU A 59 -7.52 -22.81 7.27
C GLU A 59 -6.04 -22.65 6.92
N LEU A 60 -5.61 -21.51 6.36
CA LEU A 60 -4.20 -21.27 6.07
C LEU A 60 -3.35 -21.20 7.34
N LEU A 61 -3.84 -20.56 8.41
CA LEU A 61 -3.14 -20.47 9.69
C LEU A 61 -3.11 -21.79 10.47
N LYS A 62 -4.01 -22.72 10.15
CA LYS A 62 -4.03 -24.06 10.76
C LYS A 62 -2.87 -24.92 10.29
N ASP A 63 -2.38 -24.68 9.08
CA ASP A 63 -1.23 -25.40 8.48
C ASP A 63 0.12 -24.76 8.83
N VAL A 64 0.14 -23.51 9.31
CA VAL A 64 1.37 -22.80 9.72
C VAL A 64 1.75 -23.22 11.15
N ASP A 65 3.01 -23.59 11.32
CA ASP A 65 3.60 -24.21 12.50
C ASP A 65 3.21 -23.55 13.84
N SER A 66 3.15 -24.40 14.88
CA SER A 66 2.46 -24.22 16.17
C SER A 66 3.04 -23.15 17.12
N SER A 67 3.25 -21.93 16.64
CA SER A 67 3.60 -20.78 17.48
C SER A 67 2.42 -20.38 18.40
N SER A 68 2.69 -19.94 19.63
CA SER A 68 1.62 -19.50 20.56
C SER A 68 0.78 -18.36 20.00
N ASN A 69 1.41 -17.49 19.19
CA ASN A 69 0.75 -16.36 18.54
C ASN A 69 -0.21 -16.83 17.43
N SER A 70 0.18 -17.85 16.64
CA SER A 70 -0.71 -18.45 15.64
C SER A 70 -1.95 -19.06 16.29
N ARG A 71 -1.80 -19.68 17.47
CA ARG A 71 -2.92 -20.28 18.22
C ARG A 71 -3.89 -19.23 18.76
N ASP A 72 -3.40 -18.15 19.38
CA ASP A 72 -4.25 -17.04 19.83
C ASP A 72 -5.01 -16.39 18.65
N MET A 73 -4.36 -16.23 17.50
CA MET A 73 -5.01 -15.73 16.29
C MET A 73 -6.10 -16.68 15.77
N LEU A 74 -5.85 -17.99 15.77
CA LEU A 74 -6.84 -19.01 15.39
C LEU A 74 -8.05 -19.02 16.33
N ASP A 75 -7.83 -18.86 17.63
CA ASP A 75 -8.88 -18.81 18.63
C ASP A 75 -9.74 -17.54 18.45
N ARG A 76 -9.14 -16.38 18.18
CA ARG A 76 -9.85 -15.13 17.87
C ARG A 76 -10.63 -15.21 16.56
N LEU A 77 -10.06 -15.81 15.51
CA LEU A 77 -10.75 -16.01 14.23
C LEU A 77 -11.93 -16.97 14.38
N THR A 78 -11.79 -17.99 15.23
CA THR A 78 -12.88 -18.91 15.56
C THR A 78 -13.96 -18.21 16.37
N PHE A 79 -13.59 -17.41 17.37
CA PHE A 79 -14.53 -16.58 18.12
C PHE A 79 -15.33 -15.65 17.22
N MET A 80 -14.67 -14.98 16.27
CA MET A 80 -15.30 -14.06 15.33
C MET A 80 -16.30 -14.76 14.39
N ALA A 81 -16.03 -16.01 14.00
CA ALA A 81 -16.82 -16.76 13.03
C ALA A 81 -17.99 -17.55 13.64
N SER A 82 -17.89 -18.04 14.88
CA SER A 82 -18.83 -19.04 15.42
C SER A 82 -19.37 -18.77 16.82
N MET A 83 -18.98 -17.69 17.50
CA MET A 83 -19.44 -17.42 18.87
C MET A 83 -20.66 -16.49 18.89
N GLU A 84 -21.52 -16.63 19.92
CA GLU A 84 -22.78 -15.87 20.10
C GLU A 84 -22.58 -14.33 20.22
N ASN A 85 -21.34 -13.87 20.45
CA ASN A 85 -20.96 -12.46 20.46
C ASN A 85 -19.88 -12.12 19.40
N GLY A 86 -19.62 -13.02 18.46
CA GLY A 86 -18.61 -12.84 17.40
C GLY A 86 -19.17 -12.02 16.24
N PHE A 87 -18.34 -11.30 15.47
CA PHE A 87 -18.78 -10.35 14.42
C PHE A 87 -19.94 -10.82 13.50
N PHE A 88 -20.02 -12.11 13.18
CA PHE A 88 -21.06 -12.69 12.32
C PHE A 88 -22.29 -13.27 13.05
N TRP A 89 -22.46 -13.00 14.35
CA TRP A 89 -23.55 -13.54 15.18
C TRP A 89 -24.94 -13.03 14.77
N ASP A 90 -25.03 -11.74 14.44
CA ASP A 90 -26.23 -11.08 13.97
C ASP A 90 -25.95 -10.41 12.61
N ASP A 91 -26.79 -10.75 11.66
CA ASP A 91 -26.71 -10.28 10.28
C ASP A 91 -27.02 -8.78 10.17
N ALA A 92 -27.90 -8.26 11.04
CA ALA A 92 -28.19 -6.83 11.12
C ALA A 92 -26.99 -6.06 11.70
N TYR A 93 -26.46 -6.52 12.85
CA TYR A 93 -25.24 -5.97 13.44
C TYR A 93 -24.04 -5.94 12.48
N ALA A 94 -23.74 -7.06 11.82
CA ALA A 94 -22.61 -7.15 10.90
C ALA A 94 -22.73 -6.15 9.73
N SER A 95 -23.95 -5.91 9.26
CA SER A 95 -24.23 -4.97 8.17
C SER A 95 -24.03 -3.52 8.57
N ASP A 96 -24.48 -3.14 9.77
CA ASP A 96 -24.32 -1.78 10.31
C ASP A 96 -22.83 -1.47 10.59
N GLN A 97 -22.11 -2.45 11.12
CA GLN A 97 -20.66 -2.31 11.32
C GLN A 97 -19.89 -2.23 9.99
N LEU A 98 -20.30 -2.98 8.95
CA LEU A 98 -19.68 -2.88 7.62
C LEU A 98 -19.92 -1.50 6.99
N ASP A 99 -21.07 -0.90 7.21
CA ASP A 99 -21.36 0.47 6.76
C ASP A 99 -20.47 1.49 7.44
N ASP A 100 -20.32 1.41 8.76
CA ASP A 100 -19.46 2.32 9.51
C ASP A 100 -17.98 2.16 9.15
N VAL A 101 -17.55 0.92 8.90
CA VAL A 101 -16.22 0.62 8.40
C VAL A 101 -16.03 1.16 6.96
N SER A 102 -17.06 1.10 6.11
CA SER A 102 -16.99 1.63 4.74
C SER A 102 -16.82 3.16 4.69
N LYS A 103 -17.36 3.88 5.69
CA LYS A 103 -17.19 5.32 5.85
C LYS A 103 -15.76 5.69 6.23
N ASN A 104 -14.98 4.75 6.77
CA ASN A 104 -13.61 5.02 7.18
C ASN A 104 -12.63 4.98 6.00
N HIS A 105 -12.01 6.13 5.70
CA HIS A 105 -11.01 6.23 4.62
C HIS A 105 -9.77 5.36 4.88
N THR A 106 -9.41 5.12 6.15
CA THR A 106 -8.24 4.31 6.49
C THR A 106 -8.47 2.84 6.16
N PHE A 107 -9.70 2.35 6.37
CA PHE A 107 -10.05 0.96 6.06
C PHE A 107 -9.90 0.67 4.56
N LYS A 108 -10.38 1.57 3.70
CA LYS A 108 -10.21 1.44 2.25
C LYS A 108 -8.73 1.40 1.84
N ALA A 109 -7.89 2.23 2.47
CA ALA A 109 -6.45 2.24 2.21
C ALA A 109 -5.77 0.95 2.68
N VAL A 110 -6.13 0.44 3.86
CA VAL A 110 -5.63 -0.83 4.41
C VAL A 110 -6.06 -2.00 3.53
N LEU A 111 -7.32 -2.07 3.11
CA LEU A 111 -7.84 -3.12 2.25
C LEU A 111 -7.11 -3.14 0.90
N LYS A 112 -6.87 -1.97 0.30
CA LYS A 112 -6.09 -1.86 -0.94
C LYS A 112 -4.65 -2.35 -0.73
N LYS A 113 -4.04 -2.04 0.41
CA LYS A 113 -2.68 -2.48 0.74
C LYS A 113 -2.61 -4.00 0.97
N ILE A 114 -3.56 -4.58 1.71
CA ILE A 114 -3.63 -6.03 1.94
C ILE A 114 -3.87 -6.76 0.62
N HIS A 115 -4.80 -6.29 -0.21
CA HIS A 115 -5.02 -6.85 -1.54
C HIS A 115 -3.75 -6.76 -2.40
N GLY A 116 -3.04 -5.63 -2.38
CA GLY A 116 -1.75 -5.51 -3.04
C GLY A 116 -0.71 -6.52 -2.54
N LEU A 117 -0.60 -6.69 -1.21
CA LEU A 117 0.34 -7.65 -0.63
C LEU A 117 0.01 -9.12 -0.97
N MET A 118 -1.28 -9.46 -1.02
CA MET A 118 -1.74 -10.84 -1.27
C MET A 118 -1.73 -11.21 -2.75
N CYS A 119 -1.95 -10.26 -3.65
CA CYS A 119 -2.08 -10.51 -5.09
C CYS A 119 -0.81 -10.25 -5.90
N MET A 120 0.22 -9.63 -5.31
CA MET A 120 1.45 -9.31 -6.03
C MET A 120 2.48 -10.44 -5.93
N HIS A 121 3.10 -10.76 -7.06
CA HIS A 121 4.23 -11.68 -7.11
C HIS A 121 5.50 -10.98 -6.56
N PRO A 122 6.39 -11.67 -5.82
CA PRO A 122 7.61 -11.08 -5.27
C PRO A 122 8.48 -10.35 -6.32
N ASP A 123 8.50 -10.84 -7.56
CA ASP A 123 9.23 -10.22 -8.68
C ASP A 123 8.71 -8.83 -9.09
N GLU A 124 7.44 -8.53 -8.80
CA GLU A 124 6.85 -7.22 -9.07
C GLU A 124 7.14 -6.21 -7.96
N VAL A 125 7.42 -6.69 -6.75
CA VAL A 125 7.64 -5.86 -5.56
C VAL A 125 9.10 -5.48 -5.40
N GLU A 126 10.03 -6.35 -5.79
CA GLU A 126 11.45 -6.05 -5.66
C GLU A 126 11.95 -5.01 -6.68
N PRO A 127 12.69 -3.96 -6.23
CA PRO A 127 13.34 -3.04 -7.16
C PRO A 127 14.31 -3.77 -8.09
N LYS A 128 14.12 -3.61 -9.40
CA LYS A 128 14.98 -4.21 -10.44
C LYS A 128 16.43 -3.71 -10.38
N SER A 129 16.65 -2.49 -9.88
CA SER A 129 17.99 -1.91 -9.77
C SER A 129 18.70 -2.38 -8.50
N LYS A 130 19.89 -2.98 -8.69
CA LYS A 130 20.76 -3.42 -7.59
C LYS A 130 21.18 -2.27 -6.68
N GLU A 131 21.39 -1.08 -7.24
CA GLU A 131 21.77 0.11 -6.47
C GLU A 131 20.63 0.60 -5.57
N VAL A 132 19.38 0.52 -6.06
CA VAL A 132 18.20 0.86 -5.25
C VAL A 132 18.07 -0.11 -4.08
N ARG A 133 18.22 -1.41 -4.32
CA ARG A 133 18.24 -2.42 -3.26
C ARG A 133 19.32 -2.11 -2.22
N ARG A 134 20.56 -1.84 -2.68
CA ARG A 134 21.67 -1.48 -1.79
C ARG A 134 21.37 -0.26 -0.93
N ARG A 135 20.81 0.80 -1.52
CA ARG A 135 20.46 2.05 -0.81
C ARG A 135 19.33 1.86 0.18
N LEU A 136 18.28 1.12 -0.20
CA LEU A 136 17.16 0.81 0.70
C LEU A 136 17.62 -0.07 1.85
N THR A 137 18.45 -1.09 1.60
CA THR A 137 19.07 -1.89 2.66
C THR A 137 19.91 -1.04 3.59
N PHE A 138 20.76 -0.15 3.05
CA PHE A 138 21.55 0.77 3.87
C PHE A 138 20.66 1.69 4.72
N PHE A 139 19.59 2.24 4.13
CA PHE A 139 18.64 3.10 4.84
C PHE A 139 17.91 2.35 5.95
N VAL A 140 17.33 1.18 5.65
CA VAL A 140 16.64 0.36 6.66
C VAL A 140 17.60 -0.03 7.77
N ASN A 141 18.82 -0.45 7.43
CA ASN A 141 19.84 -0.76 8.43
C ASN A 141 20.13 0.48 9.27
N SER A 142 20.27 1.67 8.66
CA SER A 142 20.54 2.91 9.39
C SER A 142 19.43 3.32 10.37
N LEU A 143 18.18 2.88 10.17
CA LEU A 143 17.10 3.11 11.14
C LEU A 143 17.27 2.31 12.43
N PHE A 144 18.00 1.20 12.37
CA PHE A 144 18.28 0.32 13.50
C PHE A 144 19.72 0.43 14.00
N MET A 145 20.53 1.32 13.42
CA MET A 145 21.87 1.61 13.92
C MET A 145 21.80 2.76 14.91
N ASP A 146 22.49 2.60 16.04
CA ASP A 146 22.75 3.72 16.94
C ASP A 146 23.63 4.74 16.19
N MET A 147 23.14 5.96 16.08
CA MET A 147 23.88 7.05 15.43
C MET A 147 25.06 7.43 16.33
N PRO A 148 26.31 7.40 15.84
CA PRO A 148 27.46 7.79 16.65
C PRO A 148 27.37 9.28 17.00
N ASP A 149 27.83 9.62 18.21
CA ASP A 149 27.93 11.02 18.63
C ASP A 149 28.90 11.79 17.72
N ALA A 150 28.54 13.05 17.42
CA ALA A 150 29.38 13.90 16.60
C ALA A 150 30.74 14.15 17.30
N PRO A 151 31.87 14.04 16.57
CA PRO A 151 33.17 14.32 17.16
C PRO A 151 33.29 15.79 17.58
N SER A 152 34.25 16.07 18.47
CA SER A 152 34.57 17.45 18.84
C SER A 152 35.04 18.25 17.61
N ILE A 153 34.87 19.58 17.62
CA ILE A 153 35.28 20.45 16.49
C ILE A 153 36.78 20.26 16.18
N HIS A 154 37.60 19.99 17.19
CA HIS A 154 39.03 19.76 17.04
C HIS A 154 39.37 18.44 16.33
N ASP A 155 38.48 17.45 16.43
CA ASP A 155 38.63 16.12 15.81
C ASP A 155 37.79 15.97 14.52
N MET A 156 37.14 17.05 14.08
CA MET A 156 36.32 17.03 12.88
C MET A 156 37.20 16.82 11.64
N PHE A 157 36.82 15.87 10.78
CA PHE A 157 37.50 15.68 9.50
C PHE A 157 37.42 16.96 8.66
N SER A 158 38.56 17.41 8.14
CA SER A 158 38.59 18.55 7.23
C SER A 158 37.82 18.22 5.94
N TRP A 159 36.83 19.06 5.62
CA TRP A 159 36.00 18.89 4.43
C TRP A 159 36.79 19.36 3.21
N ASN A 160 37.56 18.46 2.61
CA ASN A 160 38.29 18.76 1.38
C ASN A 160 37.44 18.37 0.17
N VAL A 161 37.10 19.36 -0.65
CA VAL A 161 36.43 19.14 -1.93
C VAL A 161 37.49 19.21 -3.01
N LEU A 162 37.83 18.06 -3.58
CA LEU A 162 38.65 18.00 -4.79
C LEU A 162 37.80 18.50 -5.97
N THR A 163 38.02 19.75 -6.37
CA THR A 163 37.49 20.26 -7.64
C THR A 163 38.30 19.60 -8.76
N PRO A 164 37.69 18.86 -9.70
CA PRO A 164 38.44 18.22 -10.77
C PRO A 164 39.20 19.28 -11.58
N TYR A 165 40.49 19.03 -11.82
CA TYR A 165 41.41 19.94 -12.51
C TYR A 165 41.08 20.15 -14.00
N TYR A 166 40.28 19.26 -14.58
CA TYR A 166 39.94 19.32 -15.99
C TYR A 166 38.80 20.32 -16.24
N SER A 167 38.88 21.03 -17.37
CA SER A 167 37.82 21.92 -17.88
C SER A 167 36.61 21.10 -18.37
N GLU A 168 36.00 20.35 -17.46
CA GLU A 168 34.78 19.57 -17.68
C GLU A 168 33.58 20.49 -17.50
N ASP A 169 32.65 20.50 -18.46
CA ASP A 169 31.39 21.22 -18.29
C ASP A 169 30.49 20.51 -17.27
N VAL A 170 29.74 21.27 -16.46
CA VAL A 170 28.86 20.71 -15.41
C VAL A 170 27.63 20.00 -15.99
N THR A 171 27.18 20.44 -17.16
CA THR A 171 26.02 19.86 -17.86
C THR A 171 26.27 19.81 -19.35
N TYR A 172 26.00 18.67 -19.97
CA TYR A 172 26.06 18.58 -21.43
C TYR A 172 25.09 19.54 -22.11
N SER A 173 25.50 20.11 -23.25
CA SER A 173 24.59 20.76 -24.17
C SER A 173 23.84 19.72 -25.03
N LYS A 174 22.76 20.14 -25.69
CA LYS A 174 22.07 19.29 -26.67
C LYS A 174 23.02 18.86 -27.80
N ALA A 175 23.86 19.78 -28.26
CA ALA A 175 24.82 19.53 -29.34
C ALA A 175 25.83 18.45 -28.94
N ASP A 176 26.31 18.45 -27.70
CA ASP A 176 27.29 17.46 -27.22
C ASP A 176 26.70 16.05 -27.08
N LEU A 177 25.40 15.97 -26.75
CA LEU A 177 24.69 14.70 -26.64
C LEU A 177 24.38 14.08 -28.00
N GLU A 178 24.08 14.92 -29.00
CA GLU A 178 23.86 14.49 -30.40
C GLU A 178 25.16 14.31 -31.17
N ARG A 179 26.28 14.88 -30.69
CA ARG A 179 27.60 14.71 -31.29
C ARG A 179 27.97 13.23 -31.27
N ARG A 180 28.35 12.73 -32.45
CA ARG A 180 28.89 11.39 -32.63
C ARG A 180 30.36 11.42 -32.21
N SER A 181 30.79 10.52 -31.32
CA SER A 181 32.20 10.42 -31.00
C SER A 181 32.93 9.74 -32.17
N ASP A 182 34.10 10.25 -32.53
CA ASP A 182 34.82 9.86 -33.76
C ASP A 182 35.25 8.38 -33.77
N ALA A 183 35.36 7.74 -32.61
CA ALA A 183 35.82 6.36 -32.49
C ALA A 183 34.72 5.29 -32.72
N LEU A 184 33.44 5.62 -32.51
CA LEU A 184 32.34 4.65 -32.60
C LEU A 184 31.18 5.13 -33.48
N GLY A 185 31.15 6.41 -33.88
CA GLY A 185 30.08 6.98 -34.70
C GLY A 185 28.71 7.05 -34.01
N VAL A 186 28.65 6.70 -32.72
CA VAL A 186 27.44 6.67 -31.90
C VAL A 186 27.33 7.96 -31.10
N SER A 187 26.11 8.50 -30.98
CA SER A 187 25.81 9.66 -30.12
C SER A 187 26.05 9.31 -28.66
N THR A 188 26.59 10.26 -27.89
CA THR A 188 26.82 10.10 -26.43
C THR A 188 25.53 9.69 -25.70
N LEU A 189 24.38 10.26 -26.09
CA LEU A 189 23.09 9.89 -25.52
C LEU A 189 22.71 8.44 -25.83
N LEU A 190 22.88 8.00 -27.08
CA LEU A 190 22.57 6.63 -27.46
C LEU A 190 23.47 5.62 -26.73
N TYR A 191 24.75 5.96 -26.55
CA TYR A 191 25.66 5.16 -25.75
C TYR A 191 25.15 5.00 -24.30
N LEU A 192 24.75 6.09 -23.64
CA LEU A 192 24.20 6.04 -22.28
C LEU A 192 22.88 5.27 -22.19
N GLN A 193 22.01 5.40 -23.20
CA GLN A 193 20.78 4.61 -23.27
C GLN A 193 21.08 3.11 -23.37
N THR A 194 22.07 2.71 -24.16
CA THR A 194 22.46 1.30 -24.28
C THR A 194 23.09 0.73 -23.02
N LEU A 195 23.87 1.53 -22.29
CA LEU A 195 24.50 1.13 -21.04
C LEU A 195 23.50 1.04 -19.87
N TYR A 196 22.56 1.99 -19.80
CA TYR A 196 21.61 2.15 -18.69
C TYR A 196 20.15 2.00 -19.15
N LYS A 197 19.84 0.95 -19.92
CA LYS A 197 18.48 0.64 -20.42
C LYS A 197 17.36 0.70 -19.36
N PRO A 198 17.49 0.05 -18.18
CA PRO A 198 16.40 0.06 -17.18
C PRO A 198 16.18 1.46 -16.59
N ASP A 199 17.25 2.22 -16.38
CA ASP A 199 17.16 3.59 -15.86
C ASP A 199 16.55 4.55 -16.89
N TRP A 200 16.80 4.32 -18.17
CA TRP A 200 16.19 5.09 -19.25
C TRP A 200 14.67 4.84 -19.31
N HIS A 201 14.24 3.59 -19.18
CA HIS A 201 12.81 3.26 -19.12
C HIS A 201 12.12 3.93 -17.92
N ASN A 202 12.71 3.85 -16.74
CA ASN A 202 12.20 4.53 -15.53
C ASN A 202 12.15 6.06 -15.70
N PHE A 203 13.10 6.63 -16.43
CA PHE A 203 13.11 8.06 -16.75
C PHE A 203 11.95 8.45 -17.67
N LEU A 204 11.72 7.69 -18.74
CA LEU A 204 10.59 7.91 -19.66
C LEU A 204 9.25 7.74 -18.96
N GLU A 205 9.10 6.71 -18.12
CA GLU A 205 7.90 6.46 -17.31
C GLU A 205 7.60 7.66 -16.39
N ARG A 206 8.62 8.14 -15.66
CA ARG A 206 8.48 9.28 -14.74
C ARG A 206 8.01 10.56 -15.45
N LEU A 207 8.45 10.77 -16.69
CA LEU A 207 8.10 11.97 -17.47
C LEU A 207 6.83 11.79 -18.32
N GLY A 208 6.27 10.58 -18.36
CA GLY A 208 5.13 10.22 -19.18
C GLY A 208 5.43 10.26 -20.69
N ILE A 209 6.69 10.10 -21.08
CA ILE A 209 7.12 10.15 -22.48
C ILE A 209 6.90 8.76 -23.09
N LYS A 210 5.91 8.66 -23.98
CA LYS A 210 5.62 7.41 -24.72
C LYS A 210 6.44 7.28 -26.01
N ASP A 211 6.82 8.41 -26.61
CA ASP A 211 7.60 8.45 -27.85
C ASP A 211 9.00 9.00 -27.55
N GLU A 212 10.04 8.22 -27.83
CA GLU A 212 11.44 8.62 -27.57
C GLU A 212 11.85 9.89 -28.36
N ASP A 213 11.19 10.18 -29.47
CA ASP A 213 11.44 11.39 -30.27
C ASP A 213 11.05 12.70 -29.54
N LYS A 214 10.19 12.61 -28.51
CA LYS A 214 9.76 13.77 -27.71
C LYS A 214 10.72 14.14 -26.59
N VAL A 215 11.79 13.39 -26.40
CA VAL A 215 12.84 13.63 -25.39
C VAL A 215 13.49 15.01 -25.53
N TRP A 216 13.52 15.56 -26.75
CA TRP A 216 14.02 16.90 -27.06
C TRP A 216 12.96 18.00 -27.09
N ALA A 217 11.72 17.72 -26.68
CA ALA A 217 10.71 18.76 -26.53
C ALA A 217 11.14 19.76 -25.45
N LYS A 218 10.89 21.06 -25.64
CA LYS A 218 11.33 22.15 -24.74
C LYS A 218 11.05 21.89 -23.25
N LYS A 219 9.99 21.12 -22.95
CA LYS A 219 9.61 20.72 -21.58
C LYS A 219 10.60 19.75 -20.93
N TYR A 220 11.19 18.83 -21.70
CA TYR A 220 11.99 17.71 -21.19
C TYR A 220 13.48 17.84 -21.46
N VAL A 221 13.90 18.78 -22.32
CA VAL A 221 15.31 18.99 -22.70
C VAL A 221 16.23 19.09 -21.49
N ASP A 222 15.88 19.92 -20.49
CA ASP A 222 16.74 20.12 -19.33
C ASP A 222 16.84 18.89 -18.43
N GLU A 223 15.75 18.12 -18.33
CA GLU A 223 15.73 16.87 -17.57
C GLU A 223 16.53 15.77 -18.27
N THR A 224 16.44 15.69 -19.60
CA THR A 224 17.26 14.78 -20.42
C THR A 224 18.74 15.12 -20.30
N ARG A 225 19.09 16.40 -20.40
CA ARG A 225 20.47 16.89 -20.24
C ARG A 225 21.00 16.55 -18.85
N ARG A 226 20.21 16.78 -17.80
CA ARG A 226 20.56 16.43 -16.43
C ARG A 226 20.72 14.92 -16.25
N TRP A 227 19.82 14.11 -16.82
CA TRP A 227 19.88 12.64 -16.75
C TRP A 227 21.18 12.10 -17.36
N ALA A 228 21.58 12.63 -18.51
CA ALA A 228 22.82 12.24 -19.19
C ALA A 228 24.06 12.73 -18.44
N SER A 229 24.06 13.99 -17.99
CA SER A 229 25.18 14.60 -17.27
C SER A 229 25.48 13.87 -15.95
N ILE A 230 24.45 13.50 -15.18
CA ILE A 230 24.64 12.73 -13.93
C ILE A 230 25.28 11.35 -14.18
N ARG A 231 25.14 10.77 -15.38
CA ARG A 231 25.67 9.43 -15.71
C ARG A 231 27.03 9.46 -16.36
N ALA A 232 27.33 10.50 -17.14
CA ALA A 232 28.59 10.60 -17.90
C ALA A 232 29.60 11.61 -17.31
N GLN A 233 29.15 12.67 -16.63
CA GLN A 233 30.03 13.72 -16.12
C GLN A 233 30.34 13.56 -14.62
N THR A 234 31.61 13.64 -14.26
CA THR A 234 32.04 13.51 -12.86
C THR A 234 31.77 14.78 -12.08
N LEU A 235 32.07 15.95 -12.66
CA LEU A 235 31.78 17.24 -12.05
C LEU A 235 30.28 17.43 -11.77
N SER A 236 29.42 17.01 -12.71
CA SER A 236 27.96 17.07 -12.55
C SER A 236 27.49 16.31 -11.30
N ARG A 237 28.08 15.14 -11.03
CA ARG A 237 27.76 14.33 -9.84
C ARG A 237 28.25 14.98 -8.55
N THR A 238 29.45 15.58 -8.56
CA THR A 238 30.01 16.29 -7.41
C THR A 238 29.15 17.50 -7.04
N VAL A 239 28.85 18.37 -8.01
CA VAL A 239 28.01 19.55 -7.80
C VAL A 239 26.64 19.16 -7.27
N ASN A 240 26.00 18.15 -7.88
CA ASN A 240 24.69 17.66 -7.43
C ASN A 240 24.75 17.08 -5.99
N GLY A 241 25.83 16.37 -5.66
CA GLY A 241 26.10 15.91 -4.30
C GLY A 241 26.14 17.05 -3.28
N MET A 242 26.85 18.13 -3.61
CA MET A 242 26.93 19.33 -2.76
C MET A 242 25.59 20.05 -2.64
N MET A 243 24.83 20.11 -3.73
CA MET A 243 23.50 20.73 -3.73
C MET A 243 22.54 20.02 -2.77
N TYR A 244 22.66 18.71 -2.54
CA TYR A 244 21.84 18.03 -1.53
C TYR A 244 22.12 18.50 -0.10
N CYS A 245 23.32 19.05 0.14
CA CYS A 245 23.70 19.64 1.42
C CYS A 245 23.34 21.13 1.55
N GLU A 246 22.55 21.70 0.63
CA GLU A 246 22.19 23.13 0.61
C GLU A 246 21.73 23.64 1.99
N LYS A 247 20.85 22.90 2.68
CA LYS A 247 20.34 23.31 4.00
C LYS A 247 21.42 23.31 5.07
N ALA A 248 22.30 22.30 5.07
CA ALA A 248 23.40 22.22 6.02
C ALA A 248 24.44 23.32 5.76
N LEU A 249 24.73 23.61 4.49
CA LEU A 249 25.63 24.69 4.08
C LEU A 249 25.06 26.07 4.46
N ARG A 250 23.74 26.29 4.28
CA ARG A 250 23.09 27.51 4.75
C ARG A 250 23.15 27.66 6.27
N LEU A 251 22.91 26.57 7.01
CA LEU A 251 23.03 26.60 8.47
C LEU A 251 24.46 26.94 8.91
N LEU A 252 25.47 26.34 8.27
CA LEU A 252 26.87 26.63 8.53
C LEU A 252 27.20 28.11 8.25
N ALA A 253 26.77 28.65 7.11
CA ALA A 253 26.97 30.06 6.76
C ALA A 253 26.35 31.02 7.80
N ASN A 254 25.15 30.69 8.30
CA ASN A 254 24.51 31.44 9.38
C ASN A 254 25.31 31.37 10.70
N LEU A 255 25.86 30.21 11.05
CA LEU A 255 26.68 30.03 12.26
C LEU A 255 28.02 30.76 12.17
N GLU A 256 28.61 30.82 10.97
CA GLU A 256 29.86 31.52 10.69
C GLU A 256 29.69 33.05 10.55
N ARG A 257 28.46 33.56 10.66
CA ARG A 257 28.13 34.99 10.50
C ARG A 257 28.60 35.57 9.17
N LEU A 258 28.54 34.80 8.10
CA LEU A 258 28.84 35.29 6.75
C LEU A 258 27.71 36.16 6.16
N ASP A 259 26.58 36.25 6.86
CA ASP A 259 25.40 37.05 6.51
C ASP A 259 25.36 38.43 7.22
N ASP A 260 26.45 38.87 7.89
CA ASP A 260 26.64 40.25 8.42
C ASP A 260 27.48 41.13 7.48
#